data_AF-A0A917EEH9-F1
#
_entry.id   AF-A0A917EEH9-F1
#
_cell.length_a   1.000
_cell.length_b   1.000
_cell.length_c   1.000
_cell.angle_alpha   90.00
_cell.angle_beta   90.00
_cell.angle_gamma   90.00
#
_symmetry.space_group_name_H-M   'P 1'
#
loop_
_entity.id
_entity.type
_entity.pdbx_description
1 polymer ?
#
loop_
_entity_poly.entity_id
_entity_poly.type
_entity_poly.pdbx_seq_one_letter_code
_entity_poly.pdbx_strand_id
1 'polypeptide(L)'
;MDLDRREAEARSRLAATLRDLPEPSALARAREREHEAREASHAAFYGWLDVERRARAACERPEPRGLWSILTGQRVEWRREVDEARATLAAIDARRADARKAAADAAAVFGPLDRLWRADAEAARRWHAIEERRTADELALLGAARRVLAAEPTLASGTEAVLLDAARRRLSDEARAAEEAERRRQAREDRERDRLIEARRVRLPLPELDFNEYRGPRR
;
A
#
# COMPACT_ATOMS: atom_id res chain seq x y z
N MET A 1 -15.70 -4.82 43.77
CA MET A 1 -15.59 -4.83 42.28
C MET A 1 -14.16 -4.54 41.90
N ASP A 2 -13.60 -5.25 40.92
CA ASP A 2 -12.19 -5.14 40.53
C ASP A 2 -12.04 -4.45 39.17
N LEU A 3 -12.33 -3.14 39.14
CA LEU A 3 -12.23 -2.31 37.93
C LEU A 3 -10.77 -2.13 37.49
N ASP A 4 -9.83 -2.15 38.44
CA ASP A 4 -8.40 -1.95 38.19
C ASP A 4 -7.81 -3.14 37.42
N ARG A 5 -8.20 -4.37 37.79
CA ARG A 5 -7.85 -5.56 37.03
C ARG A 5 -8.41 -5.53 35.61
N ARG A 6 -9.68 -5.18 35.42
CA ARG A 6 -10.29 -5.08 34.06
C ARG A 6 -9.62 -4.02 33.19
N GLU A 7 -9.24 -2.89 33.78
CA GLU A 7 -8.49 -1.86 33.06
C GLU A 7 -7.10 -2.36 32.65
N ALA A 8 -6.38 -3.03 33.55
CA ALA A 8 -5.08 -3.62 33.25
C ALA A 8 -5.18 -4.68 32.13
N GLU A 9 -6.21 -5.53 32.18
CA GLU A 9 -6.49 -6.54 31.14
C GLU A 9 -6.85 -5.89 29.79
N ALA A 10 -7.64 -4.82 29.77
CA ALA A 10 -7.97 -4.07 28.56
C ALA A 10 -6.73 -3.39 27.94
N ARG A 11 -5.90 -2.73 28.76
CA ARG A 11 -4.64 -2.11 28.31
C ARG A 11 -3.64 -3.14 27.78
N SER A 12 -3.56 -4.31 28.43
CA SER A 12 -2.72 -5.42 27.98
C SER A 12 -3.17 -5.98 26.63
N ARG A 13 -4.49 -6.15 26.42
CA ARG A 13 -5.07 -6.54 25.12
C ARG A 13 -4.74 -5.53 24.01
N LEU A 14 -4.86 -4.23 24.28
CA LEU A 14 -4.50 -3.17 23.33
C LEU A 14 -3.01 -3.20 22.96
N ALA A 15 -2.13 -3.46 23.92
CA ALA A 15 -0.70 -3.59 23.66
C ALA A 15 -0.37 -4.84 22.82
N ALA A 16 -1.10 -5.93 23.02
CA ALA A 16 -0.92 -7.18 22.27
C ALA A 16 -1.41 -7.07 20.81
N THR A 17 -2.44 -6.27 20.55
CA THR A 17 -2.97 -6.04 19.19
C THR A 17 -2.03 -5.23 18.31
N LEU A 18 -1.06 -4.51 18.86
CA LEU A 18 -0.13 -3.66 18.10
C LEU A 18 1.09 -4.40 17.52
N ARG A 19 1.22 -5.72 17.73
CA ARG A 19 2.32 -6.48 17.11
C ARG A 19 2.00 -6.78 15.65
N ASP A 20 2.75 -6.15 14.76
CA ASP A 20 2.71 -6.36 13.32
C ASP A 20 2.71 -7.85 12.95
N LEU A 21 1.87 -8.20 11.97
CA LEU A 21 1.83 -9.54 11.43
C LEU A 21 3.16 -9.86 10.74
N PRO A 22 3.90 -10.89 11.17
CA PRO A 22 5.10 -11.31 10.46
C PRO A 22 4.74 -11.84 9.07
N GLU A 23 5.60 -11.56 8.09
CA GLU A 23 5.48 -12.16 6.75
C GLU A 23 5.59 -13.70 6.85
N PRO A 24 4.68 -14.48 6.25
CA PRO A 24 4.76 -15.93 6.26
C PRO A 24 6.04 -16.40 5.56
N SER A 25 6.73 -17.36 6.18
CA SER A 25 7.97 -17.94 5.63
C SER A 25 7.81 -18.49 4.21
N ALA A 26 6.60 -18.94 3.83
CA ALA A 26 6.29 -19.38 2.47
C ALA A 26 6.29 -18.23 1.44
N LEU A 27 5.78 -17.05 1.80
CA LEU A 27 5.78 -15.88 0.93
C LEU A 27 7.20 -15.33 0.75
N ALA A 28 7.94 -15.22 1.86
CA ALA A 28 9.34 -14.78 1.83
C ALA A 28 10.19 -15.67 0.91
N ARG A 29 10.07 -17.01 1.03
CA ARG A 29 10.73 -17.97 0.14
C ARG A 29 10.27 -17.87 -1.31
N ALA A 30 8.98 -17.62 -1.56
CA ALA A 30 8.46 -17.47 -2.92
C ALA A 30 9.00 -16.19 -3.58
N ARG A 31 9.12 -15.10 -2.81
CA ARG A 31 9.69 -13.83 -3.27
C ARG A 31 11.17 -13.93 -3.58
N GLU A 32 11.93 -14.61 -2.73
CA GLU A 32 13.34 -14.91 -2.96
C GLU A 32 13.52 -15.68 -4.29
N ARG A 33 12.75 -16.75 -4.50
CA ARG A 33 12.78 -17.52 -5.76
C ARG A 33 12.39 -16.72 -6.98
N GLU A 34 11.39 -15.83 -6.87
CA GLU A 34 11.02 -14.94 -7.97
C GLU A 34 12.15 -13.99 -8.32
N HIS A 35 12.81 -13.43 -7.31
CA HIS A 35 13.95 -12.54 -7.49
C HIS A 35 15.13 -13.28 -8.14
N GLU A 36 15.51 -14.43 -7.61
CA GLU A 36 16.56 -15.29 -8.19
C GLU A 36 16.24 -15.65 -9.66
N ALA A 37 14.99 -16.01 -9.97
CA ALA A 37 14.60 -16.36 -11.33
C ALA A 37 14.68 -15.16 -12.28
N ARG A 38 14.36 -13.95 -11.81
CA ARG A 38 14.52 -12.71 -12.58
C ARG A 38 16.00 -12.38 -12.82
N GLU A 39 16.84 -12.53 -11.81
CA GLU A 39 18.29 -12.34 -11.95
C GLU A 39 18.91 -13.36 -12.91
N ALA A 40 18.52 -14.64 -12.79
CA ALA A 40 18.94 -15.68 -13.71
C ALA A 40 18.49 -15.40 -15.15
N SER A 41 17.27 -14.88 -15.35
CA SER A 41 16.79 -14.41 -16.64
C SER A 41 17.64 -13.27 -17.19
N HIS A 42 17.91 -12.25 -16.38
CA HIS A 42 18.76 -11.13 -16.75
C HIS A 42 20.18 -11.60 -17.15
N ALA A 43 20.78 -12.48 -16.34
CA ALA A 43 22.08 -13.07 -16.64
C ALA A 43 22.08 -13.90 -17.93
N ALA A 44 21.01 -14.68 -18.20
CA ALA A 44 20.87 -15.44 -19.43
C ALA A 44 20.74 -14.55 -20.68
N PHE A 45 20.14 -13.36 -20.54
CA PHE A 45 20.03 -12.39 -21.64
C PHE A 45 21.32 -11.63 -21.89
N TYR A 46 21.90 -11.03 -20.86
CA TYR A 46 23.00 -10.08 -20.99
C TYR A 46 24.39 -10.71 -20.83
N GLY A 47 24.51 -11.80 -20.07
CA GLY A 47 25.80 -12.45 -19.80
C GLY A 47 26.47 -13.11 -21.01
N TRP A 48 25.74 -13.26 -22.13
CA TRP A 48 26.20 -13.97 -23.32
C TRP A 48 26.23 -13.11 -24.58
N LEU A 49 26.00 -11.80 -24.49
CA LEU A 49 25.90 -10.91 -25.67
C LEU A 49 27.16 -10.93 -26.54
N ASP A 50 28.34 -10.93 -25.93
CA ASP A 50 29.60 -10.94 -26.68
C ASP A 50 29.90 -12.31 -27.31
N VAL A 51 29.42 -13.39 -26.69
CA VAL A 51 29.51 -14.75 -27.25
C VAL A 51 28.55 -14.88 -28.44
N GLU A 52 27.31 -14.43 -28.27
CA GLU A 52 26.30 -14.37 -29.33
C GLU A 52 26.78 -13.55 -30.53
N ARG A 53 27.36 -12.36 -30.29
CA ARG A 53 27.89 -11.50 -31.35
C ARG A 53 29.00 -12.18 -32.14
N ARG A 54 29.94 -12.84 -31.46
CA ARG A 54 31.03 -13.59 -32.11
C ARG A 54 30.51 -14.78 -32.92
N ALA A 55 29.56 -15.54 -32.36
CA ALA A 55 28.95 -16.67 -33.04
C ALA A 55 28.16 -16.23 -34.29
N ARG A 56 27.40 -15.12 -34.22
CA ARG A 56 26.74 -14.56 -35.41
C ARG A 56 27.74 -14.12 -36.47
N ALA A 57 28.81 -13.42 -36.08
CA ALA A 57 29.85 -12.99 -37.00
C ALA A 57 30.54 -14.18 -37.70
N ALA A 58 30.76 -15.30 -37.00
CA ALA A 58 31.28 -16.52 -37.60
C ALA A 58 30.31 -17.14 -38.62
N CYS A 59 29.01 -17.15 -38.33
CA CYS A 59 27.98 -17.63 -39.25
C CYS A 59 27.81 -16.75 -40.50
N GLU A 60 28.05 -15.44 -40.39
CA GLU A 60 27.95 -14.48 -41.50
C GLU A 60 29.21 -14.46 -42.39
N ARG A 61 30.31 -15.06 -41.93
CA ARG A 61 31.59 -15.06 -42.62
C ARG A 61 31.49 -15.86 -43.93
N PRO A 62 31.88 -15.28 -45.09
CA PRO A 62 31.71 -15.95 -46.37
C PRO A 62 32.59 -17.19 -46.49
N GLU A 63 32.08 -18.22 -47.16
CA GLU A 63 32.82 -19.44 -47.44
C GLU A 63 34.08 -19.16 -48.29
N PRO A 64 35.26 -19.69 -47.91
CA PRO A 64 36.49 -19.48 -48.68
C PRO A 64 36.44 -20.20 -50.03
N ARG A 65 36.63 -19.45 -51.12
CA ARG A 65 36.50 -19.94 -52.51
C ARG A 65 37.86 -20.24 -53.16
N GLY A 66 37.83 -21.05 -54.22
CA GLY A 66 38.99 -21.35 -55.08
C GLY A 66 39.64 -22.72 -54.80
N LEU A 67 40.54 -23.15 -55.69
CA LEU A 67 41.23 -24.44 -55.58
C LEU A 67 42.19 -24.46 -54.37
N TRP A 68 42.83 -23.34 -54.08
CA TRP A 68 43.74 -23.18 -52.95
C TRP A 68 43.05 -23.41 -51.60
N SER A 69 41.81 -22.93 -51.40
CA SER A 69 41.07 -23.13 -50.14
C SER A 69 40.66 -24.58 -49.89
N ILE A 70 40.52 -25.36 -50.97
CA ILE A 70 40.28 -26.81 -50.88
C ILE A 70 41.57 -27.52 -50.47
N LEU A 71 42.68 -27.20 -51.13
CA LEU A 71 43.98 -27.85 -50.88
C LEU A 71 44.54 -27.54 -49.49
N THR A 72 44.28 -26.35 -48.95
CA THR A 72 44.73 -25.97 -47.59
C THR A 72 43.74 -26.34 -46.49
N GLY A 73 42.62 -26.99 -46.80
CA GLY A 73 41.62 -27.39 -45.80
C GLY A 73 40.79 -26.23 -45.23
N GLN A 74 40.96 -25.00 -45.72
CA GLN A 74 40.27 -23.81 -45.20
C GLN A 74 38.73 -23.92 -45.27
N ARG A 75 38.17 -24.64 -46.25
CA ARG A 75 36.72 -24.90 -46.33
C ARG A 75 36.22 -25.81 -45.21
N VAL A 76 37.03 -26.77 -44.77
CA VAL A 76 36.68 -27.69 -43.68
C VAL A 76 36.73 -26.94 -42.34
N GLU A 77 37.78 -26.16 -42.12
CA GLU A 77 37.91 -25.30 -40.94
C GLU A 77 36.75 -24.29 -40.85
N TRP A 78 36.46 -23.58 -41.94
CA TRP A 78 35.33 -22.66 -42.01
C TRP A 78 34.01 -23.36 -41.64
N ARG A 79 33.76 -24.55 -42.18
CA ARG A 79 32.52 -25.28 -41.89
C ARG A 79 32.42 -25.67 -40.43
N ARG A 80 33.54 -26.12 -39.83
CA ARG A 80 33.61 -26.43 -38.40
C ARG A 80 33.35 -25.18 -37.54
N GLU A 81 33.95 -24.04 -37.88
CA GLU A 81 33.70 -22.77 -37.19
C GLU A 81 32.22 -22.37 -37.26
N VAL A 82 31.59 -22.50 -38.43
CA VAL A 82 30.16 -22.20 -38.62
C VAL A 82 29.27 -23.17 -37.84
N ASP A 83 29.59 -24.46 -37.84
CA ASP A 83 28.80 -25.46 -37.11
C ASP A 83 28.93 -25.27 -35.58
N GLU A 84 30.14 -24.99 -35.06
CA GLU A 84 30.35 -24.63 -33.65
C GLU A 84 29.62 -23.33 -33.27
N ALA A 85 29.63 -22.32 -34.16
CA ALA A 85 28.91 -21.07 -33.95
C ALA A 85 27.38 -21.27 -33.92
N ARG A 86 26.83 -22.09 -34.83
CA ARG A 86 25.40 -22.45 -34.81
C ARG A 86 24.99 -23.20 -33.56
N ALA A 87 25.81 -24.16 -33.12
CA ALA A 87 25.58 -24.88 -31.87
C ALA A 87 25.59 -23.93 -30.67
N THR A 88 26.51 -22.96 -30.65
CA THR A 88 26.59 -21.93 -29.61
C THR A 88 25.34 -21.05 -29.57
N LEU A 89 24.84 -20.59 -30.72
CA LEU A 89 23.61 -19.80 -30.80
C LEU A 89 22.39 -20.59 -30.29
N ALA A 90 22.26 -21.86 -30.72
CA ALA A 90 21.18 -22.73 -30.24
C ALA A 90 21.23 -22.94 -28.72
N ALA A 91 22.43 -23.10 -28.14
CA ALA A 91 22.60 -23.22 -26.69
C ALA A 91 22.23 -21.94 -25.93
N ILE A 92 22.54 -20.76 -26.48
CA ILE A 92 22.13 -19.46 -25.92
C ILE A 92 20.61 -19.31 -25.94
N ASP A 93 19.98 -19.65 -27.07
CA ASP A 93 18.52 -19.56 -27.21
C ASP A 93 17.80 -20.51 -26.28
N ALA A 94 18.28 -21.75 -26.13
CA ALA A 94 17.75 -22.72 -25.17
C ALA A 94 17.82 -22.18 -23.73
N ARG A 95 18.98 -21.65 -23.31
CA ARG A 95 19.14 -21.06 -21.96
C ARG A 95 18.22 -19.87 -21.72
N ARG A 96 18.02 -19.02 -22.72
CA ARG A 96 17.08 -17.90 -22.63
C ARG A 96 15.64 -18.37 -22.50
N ALA A 97 15.26 -19.42 -23.22
CA ALA A 97 13.94 -20.04 -23.10
C ALA A 97 13.72 -20.63 -21.70
N ASP A 98 14.69 -21.38 -21.19
CA ASP A 98 14.65 -21.96 -19.85
C ASP A 98 14.56 -20.90 -18.76
N ALA A 99 15.34 -19.82 -18.87
CA ALA A 99 15.34 -18.74 -17.90
C ALA A 99 14.04 -17.92 -17.93
N ARG A 100 13.44 -17.70 -19.11
CA ARG A 100 12.09 -17.11 -19.23
C ARG A 100 11.03 -17.99 -18.60
N LYS A 101 11.10 -19.30 -18.83
CA LYS A 101 10.18 -20.27 -18.25
C LYS A 101 10.30 -20.29 -16.73
N ALA A 102 11.52 -20.38 -16.18
CA ALA A 102 11.76 -20.34 -14.74
C ALA A 102 11.22 -19.05 -14.09
N ALA A 103 11.42 -17.89 -14.72
CA ALA A 103 10.86 -16.62 -14.26
C ALA A 103 9.32 -16.62 -14.28
N ALA A 104 8.71 -17.17 -15.33
CA ALA A 104 7.25 -17.28 -15.43
C ALA A 104 6.67 -18.23 -14.36
N ASP A 105 7.31 -19.38 -14.15
CA ASP A 105 6.90 -20.36 -13.13
C ASP A 105 7.00 -19.76 -11.72
N ALA A 106 8.08 -19.02 -11.43
CA ALA A 106 8.24 -18.34 -10.14
C ALA A 106 7.18 -17.24 -9.92
N ALA A 107 6.90 -16.43 -10.94
CA ALA A 107 5.87 -15.40 -10.88
C ALA A 107 4.45 -15.99 -10.73
N ALA A 108 4.17 -17.13 -11.36
CA ALA A 108 2.90 -17.83 -11.25
C ALA A 108 2.63 -18.35 -9.84
N VAL A 109 3.67 -18.67 -9.06
CA VAL A 109 3.57 -19.07 -7.65
C VAL A 109 3.50 -17.85 -6.72
N PHE A 110 4.37 -16.85 -6.93
CA PHE A 110 4.44 -15.67 -6.08
C PHE A 110 3.16 -14.81 -6.15
N GLY A 111 2.64 -14.54 -7.35
CA GLY A 111 1.51 -13.63 -7.55
C GLY A 111 0.23 -14.01 -6.78
N PRO A 112 -0.21 -15.28 -6.78
CA PRO A 112 -1.31 -15.74 -5.93
C PRO A 112 -1.02 -15.65 -4.43
N LEU A 113 0.19 -16.03 -3.99
CA LEU A 113 0.58 -16.00 -2.57
C LEU A 113 0.61 -14.56 -2.03
N ASP A 114 1.16 -13.61 -2.78
CA ASP A 114 1.19 -12.20 -2.42
C ASP A 114 -0.24 -11.62 -2.30
N ARG A 115 -1.13 -11.95 -3.24
CA ARG A 115 -2.54 -11.53 -3.17
C ARG A 115 -3.26 -12.09 -1.94
N LEU A 116 -3.08 -13.37 -1.63
CA LEU A 116 -3.67 -14.00 -0.44
C LEU A 116 -3.15 -13.35 0.84
N TRP A 117 -1.83 -13.18 0.95
CA TRP A 117 -1.23 -12.55 2.12
C TRP A 117 -1.67 -11.10 2.31
N ARG A 118 -1.78 -10.31 1.23
CA ARG A 118 -2.30 -8.94 1.34
C ARG A 118 -3.73 -8.90 1.83
N ALA A 119 -4.57 -9.83 1.38
CA ALA A 119 -5.95 -9.95 1.86
C ALA A 119 -5.99 -10.32 3.35
N ASP A 120 -5.16 -11.28 3.78
CA ASP A 120 -5.05 -11.66 5.20
C ASP A 120 -4.52 -10.51 6.06
N ALA A 121 -3.50 -9.79 5.58
CA ALA A 121 -2.96 -8.61 6.27
C ALA A 121 -3.98 -7.47 6.37
N GLU A 122 -4.80 -7.27 5.34
CA GLU A 122 -5.88 -6.29 5.38
C GLU A 122 -7.00 -6.72 6.32
N ALA A 123 -7.42 -7.99 6.28
CA ALA A 123 -8.40 -8.53 7.19
C ALA A 123 -7.95 -8.39 8.65
N ALA A 124 -6.69 -8.70 8.94
CA ALA A 124 -6.10 -8.53 10.25
C ALA A 124 -6.04 -7.06 10.68
N ARG A 125 -5.65 -6.13 9.79
CA ARG A 125 -5.72 -4.68 10.09
C ARG A 125 -7.13 -4.24 10.45
N ARG A 126 -8.15 -4.73 9.72
CA ARG A 126 -9.56 -4.43 10.02
C ARG A 126 -9.98 -5.00 11.37
N TRP A 127 -9.62 -6.25 11.66
CA TRP A 127 -9.86 -6.88 12.96
C TRP A 127 -9.19 -6.11 14.10
N HIS A 128 -7.93 -5.69 13.91
CA HIS A 128 -7.23 -4.84 14.87
C HIS A 128 -7.95 -3.52 15.11
N ALA A 129 -8.37 -2.82 14.07
CA ALA A 129 -9.12 -1.57 14.22
C ALA A 129 -10.43 -1.75 15.00
N ILE A 130 -11.13 -2.88 14.79
CA ILE A 130 -12.34 -3.25 15.55
C ILE A 130 -12.00 -3.48 17.03
N GLU A 131 -10.96 -4.25 17.32
CA GLU A 131 -10.55 -4.55 18.70
C GLU A 131 -9.99 -3.32 19.43
N GLU A 132 -9.25 -2.44 18.74
CA GLU A 132 -8.81 -1.15 19.28
C GLU A 132 -10.00 -0.28 19.67
N ARG A 133 -10.98 -0.15 18.77
CA ARG A 133 -12.21 0.61 19.06
C ARG A 133 -12.98 0.00 20.24
N ARG A 134 -13.18 -1.32 20.24
CA ARG A 134 -13.87 -2.03 21.31
C ARG A 134 -13.16 -1.84 22.66
N THR A 135 -11.83 -1.87 22.66
CA THR A 135 -11.02 -1.67 23.86
C THR A 135 -11.07 -0.21 24.34
N ALA A 136 -11.03 0.75 23.43
CA ALA A 136 -11.20 2.16 23.75
C ALA A 136 -12.59 2.43 24.36
N ASP A 137 -13.65 1.86 23.79
CA ASP A 137 -15.01 1.94 24.33
C ASP A 137 -15.11 1.31 25.73
N GLU A 138 -14.45 0.17 25.96
CA GLU A 138 -14.39 -0.46 27.29
C GLU A 138 -13.64 0.41 28.31
N LEU A 139 -12.50 0.98 27.93
CA LEU A 139 -11.75 1.90 28.80
C LEU A 139 -12.53 3.18 29.12
N ALA A 140 -13.25 3.74 28.14
CA ALA A 140 -14.12 4.89 28.35
C ALA A 140 -15.24 4.55 29.35
N LEU A 141 -15.85 3.37 29.22
CA LEU A 141 -16.88 2.89 30.14
C LEU A 141 -16.34 2.70 31.55
N LEU A 142 -15.16 2.10 31.73
CA LEU A 142 -14.51 1.93 33.03
C LEU A 142 -14.17 3.29 33.66
N GLY A 143 -13.67 4.24 32.85
CA GLY A 143 -13.42 5.61 33.28
C GLY A 143 -14.70 6.33 33.75
N ALA A 144 -15.80 6.17 33.03
CA ALA A 144 -17.11 6.70 33.44
C ALA A 144 -17.63 6.02 34.71
N ALA A 145 -17.47 4.70 34.84
CA ALA A 145 -17.84 3.96 36.05
C ALA A 145 -17.07 4.47 37.29
N ARG A 146 -15.79 4.79 37.15
CA ARG A 146 -15.03 5.44 38.23
C ARG A 146 -15.58 6.82 38.59
N ARG A 147 -15.94 7.64 37.59
CA ARG A 147 -16.57 8.97 37.84
C ARG A 147 -17.91 8.82 38.56
N VAL A 148 -18.70 7.82 38.19
CA VAL A 148 -19.97 7.50 38.86
C VAL A 148 -19.73 7.06 40.31
N LEU A 149 -18.79 6.15 40.57
CA LEU A 149 -18.43 5.75 41.94
C LEU A 149 -17.93 6.91 42.79
N ALA A 150 -17.16 7.84 42.21
CA ALA A 150 -16.68 9.02 42.92
C ALA A 150 -17.83 9.97 43.28
N ALA A 151 -18.85 10.09 42.42
CA ALA A 151 -20.03 10.91 42.68
C ALA A 151 -21.02 10.22 43.64
N GLU A 152 -21.14 8.89 43.57
CA GLU A 152 -22.10 8.08 44.31
C GLU A 152 -21.43 6.83 44.91
N PRO A 153 -20.72 6.96 46.05
CA PRO A 153 -19.95 5.87 46.65
C PRO A 153 -20.80 4.68 47.12
N THR A 154 -22.09 4.91 47.40
CA THR A 154 -23.05 3.86 47.81
C THR A 154 -23.25 2.79 46.73
N LEU A 155 -22.95 3.09 45.47
CA LEU A 155 -22.99 2.12 44.38
C LEU A 155 -21.84 1.10 44.44
N ALA A 156 -20.78 1.35 45.24
CA ALA A 156 -19.66 0.42 45.39
C ALA A 156 -20.05 -0.92 46.04
N SER A 157 -21.10 -0.92 46.88
CA SER A 157 -21.71 -2.13 47.46
C SER A 157 -22.76 -2.79 46.56
N GLY A 158 -23.09 -2.17 45.43
CA GLY A 158 -24.03 -2.70 44.44
C GLY A 158 -23.41 -3.70 43.47
N THR A 159 -24.21 -4.21 42.54
CA THR A 159 -23.71 -5.11 41.48
C THR A 159 -22.99 -4.33 40.38
N GLU A 160 -22.03 -4.98 39.73
CA GLU A 160 -21.28 -4.40 38.61
C GLU A 160 -22.18 -3.96 37.44
N ALA A 161 -23.26 -4.71 37.18
CA ALA A 161 -24.23 -4.36 36.16
C ALA A 161 -24.88 -2.99 36.41
N VAL A 162 -25.21 -2.66 37.66
CA VAL A 162 -25.84 -1.38 38.02
C VAL A 162 -24.87 -0.23 37.80
N LEU A 163 -23.61 -0.40 38.20
CA LEU A 163 -22.60 0.63 38.02
C LEU A 163 -22.29 0.88 36.54
N LEU A 164 -22.15 -0.19 35.75
CA LEU A 164 -21.88 -0.08 34.32
C LEU A 164 -23.08 0.51 33.55
N ASP A 165 -24.32 0.23 33.97
CA ASP A 165 -25.50 0.87 33.37
C ASP A 165 -25.54 2.38 33.67
N ALA A 166 -25.28 2.78 34.93
CA ALA A 166 -25.17 4.18 35.30
C ALA A 166 -24.05 4.90 34.52
N ALA A 167 -22.90 4.25 34.34
CA ALA A 167 -21.79 4.75 33.54
C ALA A 167 -22.16 4.93 32.06
N ARG A 168 -22.90 3.97 31.47
CA ARG A 168 -23.39 4.07 30.08
C ARG A 168 -24.36 5.24 29.89
N ARG A 169 -25.32 5.41 30.81
CA ARG A 169 -26.26 6.54 30.76
C ARG A 169 -25.51 7.87 30.81
N ARG A 170 -24.57 7.99 31.74
CA ARG A 170 -23.73 9.18 31.87
C ARG A 170 -22.91 9.48 30.61
N LEU A 171 -22.27 8.47 30.01
CA LEU A 171 -21.55 8.65 28.74
C LEU A 171 -22.47 9.08 27.59
N SER A 172 -23.69 8.55 27.53
CA SER A 172 -24.69 8.93 26.54
C SER A 172 -25.13 10.40 26.71
N ASP A 173 -25.35 10.83 27.95
CA ASP A 173 -25.72 12.20 28.26
C ASP A 173 -24.56 13.18 28.00
N GLU A 174 -23.33 12.80 28.34
CA GLU A 174 -22.10 13.55 28.02
C GLU A 174 -21.92 13.69 26.50
N ALA A 175 -22.17 12.63 25.72
CA ALA A 175 -22.09 12.65 24.26
C ALA A 175 -23.16 13.56 23.64
N ARG A 176 -24.42 13.48 24.10
CA ARG A 176 -25.50 14.37 23.65
C ARG A 176 -25.20 15.83 23.95
N ALA A 177 -24.69 16.12 25.15
CA ALA A 177 -24.32 17.49 25.52
C ALA A 177 -23.16 18.03 24.66
N ALA A 178 -22.18 17.19 24.32
CA ALA A 178 -21.08 17.56 23.42
C ALA A 178 -21.58 17.84 21.99
N GLU A 179 -22.49 17.01 21.44
CA GLU A 179 -23.11 17.26 20.14
C GLU A 179 -23.90 18.56 20.13
N GLU A 180 -24.66 18.86 21.18
CA GLU A 180 -25.39 20.13 21.29
C GLU A 180 -24.44 21.33 21.35
N ALA A 181 -23.33 21.22 22.09
CA ALA A 181 -22.32 22.26 22.16
C ALA A 181 -21.68 22.52 20.78
N GLU A 182 -21.36 21.45 20.04
CA GLU A 182 -20.80 21.53 18.69
C GLU A 182 -21.82 22.16 17.71
N ARG A 183 -23.10 21.76 17.76
CA ARG A 183 -24.16 22.38 16.94
C ARG A 183 -24.32 23.87 17.24
N ARG A 184 -24.28 24.26 18.53
CA ARG A 184 -24.35 25.67 18.94
C ARG A 184 -23.14 26.45 18.44
N ARG A 185 -21.96 25.83 18.44
CA ARG A 185 -20.73 26.42 17.88
C ARG A 185 -20.83 26.61 16.38
N GLN A 186 -21.21 25.57 15.63
CA GLN A 186 -21.41 25.63 14.18
C GLN A 186 -22.44 26.71 13.81
N ALA A 187 -23.56 26.79 14.52
CA ALA A 187 -24.56 27.83 14.29
C ALA A 187 -24.05 29.26 14.55
N ARG A 188 -23.05 29.44 15.42
CA ARG A 188 -22.39 30.75 15.61
C ARG A 188 -21.44 31.06 14.47
N GLU A 189 -20.62 30.09 14.07
CA GLU A 189 -19.69 30.21 12.95
C GLU A 189 -20.44 30.51 11.63
N ASP A 190 -21.58 29.86 11.39
CA ASP A 190 -22.44 30.10 10.23
C ASP A 190 -23.02 31.53 10.24
N ARG A 191 -23.53 32.00 11.39
CA ARG A 191 -24.04 33.39 11.51
C ARG A 191 -22.94 34.43 11.30
N GLU A 192 -21.73 34.16 11.78
CA GLU A 192 -20.58 35.04 11.58
C GLU A 192 -20.17 35.06 10.10
N ARG A 193 -20.17 33.91 9.44
CA ARG A 193 -19.94 33.79 8.00
C ARG A 193 -21.00 34.53 7.18
N ASP A 194 -22.29 34.39 7.53
CA ASP A 194 -23.38 35.09 6.85
C ASP A 194 -23.27 36.61 7.00
N ARG A 195 -22.91 37.10 8.20
CA ARG A 195 -22.62 38.53 8.42
C ARG A 195 -21.46 39.02 7.58
N LEU A 196 -20.39 38.22 7.42
CA LEU A 196 -19.25 38.57 6.57
C LEU A 196 -19.65 38.62 5.09
N ILE A 197 -20.51 37.70 4.63
CA ILE A 197 -21.06 37.71 3.27
C ILE A 197 -21.95 38.94 3.04
N GLU A 198 -22.82 39.26 3.99
CA GLU A 198 -23.71 40.42 3.91
C GLU A 198 -22.93 41.74 3.94
N ALA A 199 -21.95 41.88 4.84
CA ALA A 199 -21.04 43.03 4.88
C ALA A 199 -20.26 43.21 3.56
N ARG A 200 -19.91 42.09 2.90
CA ARG A 200 -19.28 42.12 1.57
C ARG A 200 -20.25 42.52 0.47
N ARG A 201 -21.54 42.18 0.56
CA ARG A 201 -22.59 42.63 -0.37
C ARG A 201 -22.90 44.12 -0.21
N VAL A 202 -22.97 44.63 1.01
CA VAL A 202 -23.26 46.05 1.31
C VAL A 202 -22.08 46.97 0.91
N ARG A 203 -20.85 46.45 0.83
CA ARG A 203 -19.66 47.20 0.36
C ARG A 203 -19.52 47.31 -1.16
N LEU A 204 -20.48 46.84 -1.95
CA LEU A 204 -20.53 47.11 -3.40
C LEU A 204 -21.76 47.99 -3.72
N PRO A 205 -21.65 49.33 -3.66
CA PRO A 205 -22.35 50.11 -4.66
C PRO A 205 -21.66 49.78 -5.99
N LEU A 206 -22.28 48.98 -6.84
CA LEU A 206 -21.98 49.09 -8.26
C LEU A 206 -22.45 50.49 -8.65
N PRO A 207 -21.57 51.45 -8.97
CA PRO A 207 -22.05 52.68 -9.59
C PRO A 207 -22.76 52.28 -10.88
N GLU A 208 -23.97 52.80 -11.09
CA GLU A 208 -24.59 52.79 -12.40
C GLU A 208 -23.60 53.46 -13.35
N LEU A 209 -22.88 52.66 -14.14
CA LEU A 209 -22.11 53.17 -15.26
C LEU A 209 -23.13 53.65 -16.28
N ASP A 210 -23.43 54.95 -16.25
CA ASP A 210 -24.10 55.61 -17.38
C ASP A 210 -23.10 55.66 -18.54
N PHE A 211 -23.23 54.70 -19.46
CA PHE A 211 -22.37 54.59 -20.63
C PHE A 211 -22.58 55.73 -21.65
N ASN A 212 -23.46 56.71 -21.39
CA ASN A 212 -23.72 57.82 -22.31
C ASN A 212 -22.75 59.00 -22.21
N GLU A 213 -21.90 59.11 -21.19
CA GLU A 213 -21.02 60.29 -21.04
C GLU A 213 -19.65 60.16 -21.71
N TYR A 214 -19.28 59.00 -22.29
CA TYR A 214 -18.01 58.88 -22.99
C TYR A 214 -18.10 59.34 -24.46
N ARG A 215 -18.13 60.65 -24.69
CA ARG A 215 -17.75 61.22 -25.99
C ARG A 215 -16.23 61.26 -26.10
N GLY A 216 -15.65 60.20 -26.65
CA GLY A 216 -14.22 60.14 -26.98
C GLY A 216 -13.78 61.31 -27.88
N PRO A 217 -12.48 61.69 -27.85
CA PRO A 217 -11.98 62.81 -28.64
C PRO A 217 -12.02 62.47 -30.13
N ARG A 218 -12.74 63.28 -30.92
CA ARG A 218 -12.67 63.23 -32.38
C ARG A 218 -11.32 63.77 -32.84
N ARG A 219 -10.47 62.89 -33.38
CA ARG A 219 -9.57 63.17 -34.52
C ARG A 219 -9.35 61.90 -35.32
#